data_AF-A0A939WFE7-F1
#
_entry.id   AF-A0A939WFE7-F1
#
_cell.length_a   1.000
_cell.length_b   1.000
_cell.length_c   1.000
_cell.angle_alpha   90.00
_cell.angle_beta   90.00
_cell.angle_gamma   90.00
#
_symmetry.space_group_name_H-M   'P 1'
#
loop_
_entity.id
_entity.type
_entity.pdbx_description
1 polymer ?
#
loop_
_entity_poly.entity_id
_entity_poly.type
_entity_poly.pdbx_seq_one_letter_code
_entity_poly.pdbx_strand_id
1 'polypeptide(L)'
;MDRRQQKTRNAIYDALSELLKKKRFEDLTVQDIIDEANIGRSTFYSHFETKDQLLEEMCREMFEHVFLHDLAPEAGHDFSGGNKGIAERLTHVLYHISEHKENISAILGGESEQTFVRFFREYLEDAFDDVLGHGNMKIPKDFRKQFIIGSFVETVKWWITAGLKLAPEQVVEYYLTLIGGGAK
;
A
#
# COMPACT_ATOMS: atom_id res chain seq x y z
N MET A 1 22.40 -3.97 5.66
CA MET A 1 22.12 -5.33 5.18
C MET A 1 23.13 -5.71 4.10
N ASP A 2 23.61 -6.96 4.07
CA ASP A 2 24.53 -7.42 3.02
C ASP A 2 23.80 -7.41 1.66
N ARG A 3 24.48 -6.97 0.59
CA ARG A 3 23.94 -6.98 -0.78
C ARG A 3 23.45 -8.38 -1.18
N ARG A 4 24.07 -9.45 -0.67
CA ARG A 4 23.63 -10.83 -0.90
C ARG A 4 22.31 -11.13 -0.19
N GLN A 5 22.15 -10.68 1.05
CA GLN A 5 20.90 -10.85 1.79
C GLN A 5 19.74 -10.11 1.12
N GLN A 6 19.96 -8.88 0.65
CA GLN A 6 18.92 -8.13 -0.08
C GLN A 6 18.50 -8.84 -1.37
N LYS A 7 19.47 -9.35 -2.14
CA LYS A 7 19.16 -10.10 -3.37
C LYS A 7 18.29 -11.33 -3.11
N THR A 8 18.60 -12.09 -2.07
CA THR A 8 17.79 -13.25 -1.67
C THR A 8 16.39 -12.82 -1.25
N ARG A 9 16.29 -11.76 -0.45
CA ARG A 9 15.01 -11.22 0.02
C ARG A 9 14.12 -10.79 -1.15
N ASN A 10 14.67 -10.05 -2.11
CA ASN A 10 13.95 -9.64 -3.32
C ASN A 10 13.49 -10.86 -4.14
N ALA A 11 14.33 -11.88 -4.31
CA ALA A 11 13.94 -13.09 -5.02
C ALA A 11 12.76 -13.83 -4.34
N ILE A 12 12.70 -13.81 -3.00
CA ILE A 12 11.58 -14.38 -2.24
C ILE A 12 10.31 -13.54 -2.44
N TYR A 13 10.41 -12.21 -2.48
CA TYR A 13 9.26 -11.34 -2.77
C TYR A 13 8.73 -11.51 -4.19
N ASP A 14 9.63 -11.56 -5.18
CA ASP A 14 9.26 -11.79 -6.57
C ASP A 14 8.54 -13.13 -6.72
N ALA A 15 9.05 -14.18 -6.07
CA ALA A 15 8.41 -15.49 -6.03
C ALA A 15 7.01 -15.47 -5.40
N LEU A 16 6.84 -14.79 -4.26
CA LEU A 16 5.53 -14.65 -3.64
C LEU A 16 4.55 -13.90 -4.55
N SER A 17 4.98 -12.79 -5.16
CA SER A 17 4.15 -12.01 -6.10
C SER A 17 3.70 -12.86 -7.29
N GLU A 18 4.60 -13.60 -7.91
CA GLU A 18 4.28 -14.50 -9.03
C GLU A 18 3.34 -15.64 -8.63
N LEU A 19 3.46 -16.16 -7.42
CA LEU A 19 2.56 -17.19 -6.90
C LEU A 19 1.16 -16.63 -6.59
N LEU A 20 1.07 -15.42 -6.04
CA LEU A 20 -0.20 -14.74 -5.76
C LEU A 20 -0.99 -14.41 -7.03
N LYS A 21 -0.31 -14.22 -8.17
CA LYS A 21 -0.97 -14.09 -9.49
C LYS A 21 -1.64 -15.39 -9.95
N LYS A 22 -1.24 -16.55 -9.41
CA LYS A 22 -1.65 -17.89 -9.86
C LYS A 22 -2.57 -18.61 -8.89
N LYS A 23 -2.43 -18.37 -7.57
CA LYS A 23 -3.16 -19.07 -6.50
C LYS A 23 -3.47 -18.12 -5.34
N ARG A 24 -4.49 -18.44 -4.56
CA ARG A 24 -4.82 -17.70 -3.32
C ARG A 24 -3.73 -17.88 -2.28
N PHE A 25 -3.47 -16.84 -1.48
CA PHE A 25 -2.43 -16.86 -0.45
C PHE A 25 -2.62 -18.02 0.56
N GLU A 26 -3.86 -18.29 0.95
CA GLU A 26 -4.22 -19.37 1.89
C GLU A 26 -3.72 -20.74 1.41
N ASP A 27 -3.77 -20.98 0.10
CA ASP A 27 -3.40 -22.24 -0.54
C ASP A 27 -1.88 -22.38 -0.79
N LEU A 28 -1.11 -21.29 -0.63
CA LEU A 28 0.35 -21.32 -0.81
C LEU A 28 1.04 -21.99 0.37
N THR A 29 2.10 -22.75 0.08
CA THR A 29 3.00 -23.30 1.09
C THR A 29 4.37 -22.60 1.03
N VAL A 30 5.14 -22.71 2.11
CA VAL A 30 6.56 -22.28 2.11
C VAL A 30 7.35 -23.03 1.04
N GLN A 31 6.97 -24.28 0.73
CA GLN A 31 7.63 -25.07 -0.32
C GLN A 31 7.39 -24.47 -1.71
N ASP A 32 6.16 -24.05 -2.04
CA ASP A 32 5.87 -23.38 -3.31
C ASP A 32 6.79 -22.16 -3.51
N ILE A 33 6.98 -21.37 -2.44
CA ILE A 33 7.80 -20.14 -2.48
C ILE A 33 9.29 -20.48 -2.63
N ILE A 34 9.77 -21.49 -1.90
CA ILE A 34 11.16 -21.98 -2.01
C ILE A 34 11.46 -22.45 -3.44
N ASP A 35 10.53 -23.19 -4.04
CA ASP A 35 10.67 -23.75 -5.38
C ASP A 35 10.65 -22.63 -6.43
N GLU A 36 9.73 -21.68 -6.35
CA GLU A 36 9.64 -20.53 -7.27
C GLU A 36 10.84 -19.59 -7.14
N ALA A 37 11.32 -19.33 -5.91
CA ALA A 37 12.49 -18.47 -5.65
C ALA A 37 13.82 -19.16 -5.98
N ASN A 38 13.82 -20.48 -6.21
CA ASN A 38 15.01 -21.30 -6.42
C ASN A 38 16.08 -21.12 -5.32
N ILE A 39 15.66 -21.29 -4.06
CA ILE A 39 16.54 -21.18 -2.87
C ILE A 39 16.52 -22.45 -2.02
N GLY A 40 17.43 -22.54 -1.05
CA GLY A 40 17.38 -23.59 -0.04
C GLY A 40 16.35 -23.31 1.05
N ARG A 41 15.78 -24.35 1.66
CA ARG A 41 14.88 -24.23 2.81
C ARG A 41 15.49 -23.46 3.97
N SER A 42 16.75 -23.74 4.32
CA SER A 42 17.48 -23.01 5.36
C SER A 42 17.69 -21.54 5.00
N THR A 43 17.79 -21.22 3.70
CA THR A 43 17.87 -19.85 3.21
C THR A 43 16.56 -19.11 3.45
N PHE A 44 15.40 -19.70 3.12
CA PHE A 44 14.10 -19.10 3.43
C PHE A 44 13.98 -18.76 4.92
N TYR A 45 14.21 -19.75 5.79
CA TYR A 45 14.07 -19.57 7.25
C TYR A 45 15.13 -18.68 7.88
N SER A 46 16.20 -18.34 7.16
CA SER A 46 17.16 -17.31 7.60
C SER A 46 16.65 -15.88 7.37
N HIS A 47 15.61 -15.72 6.54
CA HIS A 47 14.99 -14.44 6.21
C HIS A 47 13.58 -14.30 6.79
N PHE A 48 12.78 -15.37 6.78
CA PHE A 48 11.37 -15.34 7.19
C PHE A 48 11.00 -16.62 7.96
N GLU A 49 10.32 -16.49 9.10
CA GLU A 49 9.87 -17.62 9.93
C GLU A 49 8.65 -18.33 9.32
N THR A 50 7.76 -17.58 8.66
CA THR A 50 6.53 -18.10 8.05
C THR A 50 6.20 -17.39 6.73
N LYS A 51 5.29 -17.97 5.93
CA LYS A 51 4.73 -17.30 4.76
C LYS A 51 3.92 -16.04 5.14
N ASP A 52 3.31 -16.05 6.32
CA ASP A 52 2.55 -14.92 6.85
C ASP A 52 3.46 -13.76 7.20
N GLN A 53 4.58 -14.01 7.89
CA GLN A 53 5.60 -13.00 8.14
C GLN A 53 6.16 -12.42 6.83
N LEU A 54 6.41 -13.28 5.84
CA LEU A 54 6.84 -12.82 4.51
C LEU A 54 5.82 -11.85 3.88
N LEU A 55 4.53 -12.18 3.92
CA LEU A 55 3.46 -11.31 3.42
C LEU A 55 3.41 -9.99 4.19
N GLU A 56 3.50 -10.04 5.53
CA GLU A 56 3.52 -8.85 6.36
C GLU A 56 4.70 -7.92 6.04
N GLU A 57 5.89 -8.49 5.88
CA GLU A 57 7.08 -7.72 5.51
C GLU A 57 6.99 -7.17 4.08
N MET A 58 6.44 -7.93 3.13
CA MET A 58 6.19 -7.44 1.77
C MET A 58 5.21 -6.25 1.76
N CYS A 59 4.11 -6.34 2.51
CA CYS A 59 3.16 -5.24 2.67
C CYS A 59 3.79 -4.04 3.38
N ARG A 60 4.63 -4.28 4.39
CA ARG A 60 5.35 -3.21 5.08
C ARG A 60 6.30 -2.48 4.15
N GLU A 61 7.17 -3.19 3.42
CA GLU A 61 8.13 -2.59 2.48
C GLU A 61 7.43 -1.79 1.38
N MET A 62 6.26 -2.26 0.95
CA MET A 62 5.43 -1.53 -0.01
C MET A 62 5.09 -0.13 0.48
N PHE A 63 4.89 0.09 1.77
CA PHE A 63 4.55 1.41 2.31
C PHE A 63 5.73 2.11 3.00
N GLU A 64 6.78 1.37 3.38
CA GLU A 64 7.93 1.85 4.18
C GLU A 64 8.67 3.03 3.54
N HIS A 65 8.82 3.04 2.21
CA HIS A 65 9.52 4.11 1.50
C HIS A 65 8.82 5.47 1.56
N VAL A 66 7.52 5.50 1.87
CA VAL A 66 6.77 6.76 1.97
C VAL A 66 6.84 7.38 3.37
N PHE A 67 7.22 6.61 4.40
CA PHE A 67 7.43 7.12 5.75
C PHE A 67 8.70 7.97 5.90
N LEU A 68 9.69 7.77 5.02
CA LEU A 68 11.03 8.35 5.17
C LEU A 68 11.27 9.59 4.31
N HIS A 69 10.49 9.74 3.24
CA HIS A 69 10.60 10.88 2.36
C HIS A 69 9.32 11.69 2.48
N ASP A 70 9.46 12.92 3.00
CA ASP A 70 8.58 14.00 2.58
C ASP A 70 8.53 13.97 1.05
N LEU A 71 7.45 13.39 0.52
CA LEU A 71 7.00 13.62 -0.83
C LEU A 71 8.13 13.51 -1.87
N ALA A 72 8.80 12.35 -1.89
CA ALA A 72 9.75 12.02 -2.96
C ALA A 72 9.04 12.12 -4.32
N PRO A 73 9.78 12.35 -5.42
CA PRO A 73 9.17 12.36 -6.74
C PRO A 73 8.81 10.93 -7.20
N GLU A 74 7.52 10.62 -7.35
CA GLU A 74 7.02 9.43 -8.06
C GLU A 74 6.66 9.77 -9.52
N ALA A 75 6.89 8.81 -10.43
CA ALA A 75 6.43 8.87 -11.82
C ALA A 75 6.59 10.22 -12.57
N GLY A 76 7.62 11.01 -12.26
CA GLY A 76 7.86 12.31 -12.92
C GLY A 76 7.05 13.49 -12.38
N HIS A 77 6.36 13.33 -11.24
CA HIS A 77 5.71 14.41 -10.51
C HIS A 77 6.55 14.79 -9.29
N ASP A 78 6.91 16.06 -9.18
CA ASP A 78 7.69 16.57 -8.05
C ASP A 78 6.77 16.86 -6.87
N PHE A 79 6.86 16.02 -5.84
CA PHE A 79 6.15 16.24 -4.60
C PHE A 79 6.96 17.02 -3.54
N SER A 80 8.19 17.44 -3.82
CA SER A 80 9.10 18.07 -2.84
C SER A 80 8.79 19.54 -2.48
N GLY A 81 7.81 20.18 -3.11
CA GLY A 81 7.40 21.56 -2.81
C GLY A 81 6.50 21.68 -1.56
N GLY A 82 6.91 22.46 -0.56
CA GLY A 82 6.23 22.57 0.73
C GLY A 82 4.79 23.13 0.74
N ASN A 83 4.02 22.67 1.74
CA ASN A 83 2.59 22.86 2.03
C ASN A 83 1.61 22.31 0.98
N LYS A 84 1.68 20.97 0.80
CA LYS A 84 0.77 20.23 -0.08
C LYS A 84 -0.55 19.96 0.62
N GLY A 85 -1.63 20.48 0.04
CA GLY A 85 -2.99 20.21 0.51
C GLY A 85 -3.32 18.71 0.43
N ILE A 86 -4.41 18.31 1.10
CA ILE A 86 -4.86 16.91 1.14
C ILE A 86 -4.96 16.26 -0.25
N ALA A 87 -5.32 17.02 -1.29
CA ALA A 87 -5.41 16.53 -2.66
C ALA A 87 -4.09 15.97 -3.20
N GLU A 88 -2.99 16.70 -3.01
CA GLU A 88 -1.68 16.30 -3.52
C GLU A 88 -1.14 15.06 -2.78
N ARG A 89 -1.34 14.97 -1.46
CA ARG A 89 -0.97 13.79 -0.68
C ARG A 89 -1.78 12.56 -1.07
N LEU A 90 -3.08 12.70 -1.31
CA LEU A 90 -3.90 11.58 -1.80
C LEU A 90 -3.47 11.16 -3.21
N THR A 91 -3.14 12.12 -4.07
CA THR A 91 -2.69 11.85 -5.45
C THR A 91 -1.37 11.08 -5.43
N HIS A 92 -0.42 11.51 -4.60
CA HIS A 92 0.85 10.83 -4.33
C HIS A 92 0.65 9.37 -3.93
N VAL A 93 -0.23 9.10 -2.95
CA VAL A 93 -0.57 7.73 -2.53
C VAL A 93 -1.09 6.88 -3.69
N LEU A 94 -1.94 7.45 -4.55
CA LEU A 94 -2.47 6.73 -5.71
C LEU A 94 -1.41 6.46 -6.79
N TYR A 95 -0.47 7.38 -7.01
CA TYR A 95 0.67 7.11 -7.90
C TYR A 95 1.51 5.96 -7.39
N HIS A 96 1.84 5.97 -6.10
CA HIS A 96 2.57 4.87 -5.44
C HIS A 96 1.88 3.51 -5.62
N ILE A 97 0.55 3.46 -5.43
CA ILE A 97 -0.25 2.26 -5.69
C ILE A 97 -0.18 1.84 -7.17
N SER A 98 -0.23 2.79 -8.10
CA SER A 98 -0.21 2.49 -9.53
C SER A 98 1.14 1.93 -10.01
N GLU A 99 2.25 2.37 -9.42
CA GLU A 99 3.59 1.86 -9.72
C GLU A 99 3.77 0.41 -9.26
N HIS A 100 3.08 0.02 -8.19
CA HIS A 100 3.11 -1.33 -7.62
C HIS A 100 1.90 -2.21 -8.00
N LYS A 101 1.17 -1.86 -9.07
CA LYS A 101 -0.11 -2.52 -9.45
C LYS A 101 -0.08 -4.04 -9.53
N GLU A 102 1.01 -4.61 -10.02
CA GLU A 102 1.13 -6.06 -10.23
C GLU A 102 1.19 -6.80 -8.89
N ASN A 103 1.91 -6.25 -7.92
CA ASN A 103 2.01 -6.81 -6.57
C ASN A 103 0.69 -6.60 -5.81
N ILE A 104 0.11 -5.40 -5.91
CA ILE A 104 -1.10 -5.04 -5.16
C ILE A 104 -2.33 -5.85 -5.62
N SER A 105 -2.52 -6.00 -6.92
CA SER A 105 -3.65 -6.77 -7.46
C SER A 105 -3.60 -8.24 -7.04
N ALA A 106 -2.41 -8.82 -6.95
CA ALA A 106 -2.20 -10.19 -6.50
C ALA A 106 -2.46 -10.36 -4.98
N ILE A 107 -2.14 -9.35 -4.18
CA ILE A 107 -2.36 -9.35 -2.72
C ILE A 107 -3.83 -9.13 -2.36
N LEU A 108 -4.59 -8.38 -3.15
CA LEU A 108 -6.00 -8.06 -2.86
C LEU A 108 -6.99 -9.22 -3.11
N GLY A 109 -6.50 -10.45 -3.26
CA GLY A 109 -7.34 -11.66 -3.35
C GLY A 109 -7.29 -12.50 -2.08
N GLY A 110 -8.42 -12.65 -1.38
CA GLY A 110 -8.53 -13.59 -0.25
C GLY A 110 -8.09 -13.00 1.09
N GLU A 111 -7.45 -13.80 1.94
CA GLU A 111 -7.06 -13.41 3.30
C GLU A 111 -5.91 -12.39 3.30
N SER A 112 -5.09 -12.35 2.25
CA SER A 112 -4.02 -11.35 2.10
C SER A 112 -4.55 -9.92 1.95
N GLU A 113 -5.82 -9.73 1.56
CA GLU A 113 -6.48 -8.43 1.52
C GLU A 113 -6.50 -7.77 2.90
N GLN A 114 -6.80 -8.54 3.96
CA GLN A 114 -6.90 -8.00 5.31
C GLN A 114 -5.56 -7.47 5.81
N THR A 115 -4.48 -8.21 5.53
CA THR A 115 -3.11 -7.81 5.86
C THR A 115 -2.73 -6.54 5.12
N PHE A 116 -3.01 -6.47 3.81
CA PHE A 116 -2.77 -5.26 3.02
C PHE A 116 -3.55 -4.05 3.56
N VAL A 117 -4.85 -4.20 3.81
CA VAL A 117 -5.70 -3.11 4.32
C VAL A 117 -5.22 -2.62 5.69
N ARG A 118 -4.74 -3.51 6.56
CA ARG A 118 -4.15 -3.14 7.85
C ARG A 118 -2.93 -2.24 7.66
N PHE A 119 -1.94 -2.69 6.88
CA PHE A 119 -0.72 -1.90 6.64
C PHE A 119 -1.00 -0.61 5.87
N PHE A 120 -1.92 -0.64 4.91
CA PHE A 120 -2.32 0.56 4.18
C PHE A 120 -2.98 1.59 5.09
N ARG A 121 -3.82 1.15 6.03
CA ARG A 121 -4.42 2.02 7.05
C ARG A 121 -3.35 2.63 7.96
N GLU A 122 -2.44 1.83 8.49
CA GLU A 122 -1.33 2.30 9.33
C GLU A 122 -0.50 3.36 8.60
N TYR A 123 -0.22 3.13 7.32
CA TYR A 123 0.44 4.09 6.45
C TYR A 123 -0.34 5.40 6.29
N LEU A 124 -1.64 5.35 6.01
CA LEU A 124 -2.47 6.55 5.89
C LEU A 124 -2.61 7.30 7.23
N GLU A 125 -2.58 6.60 8.36
CA GLU A 125 -2.63 7.22 9.69
C GLU A 125 -1.40 8.09 9.96
N ASP A 126 -0.23 7.62 9.54
CA ASP A 126 1.03 8.35 9.67
C ASP A 126 1.14 9.48 8.64
N ALA A 127 0.89 9.17 7.36
CA ALA A 127 1.04 10.12 6.23
C ALA A 127 0.12 11.35 6.31
N PHE A 128 -0.95 11.28 7.11
CA PHE A 128 -1.96 12.33 7.23
C PHE A 128 -2.16 12.84 8.66
N ASP A 129 -1.29 12.48 9.63
CA ASP A 129 -1.47 12.89 11.03
C ASP A 129 -1.45 14.43 11.20
N ASP A 130 -0.61 15.11 10.44
CA ASP A 130 -0.44 16.56 10.40
C ASP A 130 -1.63 17.27 9.71
N VAL A 131 -2.06 16.76 8.54
CA VAL A 131 -3.11 17.40 7.72
C VAL A 131 -4.50 17.26 8.34
N LEU A 132 -4.81 16.11 8.95
CA LEU A 132 -6.15 15.83 9.47
C LEU A 132 -6.43 16.50 10.82
N GLY A 133 -5.43 17.14 11.43
CA GLY A 133 -5.58 17.95 12.63
C GLY A 133 -6.34 19.28 12.43
N HIS A 134 -6.34 19.84 11.21
CA HIS A 134 -6.70 21.25 10.98
C HIS A 134 -8.09 21.52 10.39
N GLY A 135 -8.93 20.50 10.20
CA GLY A 135 -10.30 20.65 9.66
C GLY A 135 -11.36 21.16 10.65
N ASN A 136 -12.65 21.04 10.29
CA ASN A 136 -13.80 21.51 11.08
C ASN A 136 -13.75 21.07 12.56
N MET A 137 -13.49 22.04 13.45
CA MET A 137 -13.34 21.86 14.90
C MET A 137 -14.62 21.35 15.60
N LYS A 138 -15.78 21.34 14.91
CA LYS A 138 -17.03 20.80 15.46
C LYS A 138 -17.09 19.26 15.47
N ILE A 139 -16.25 18.59 14.67
CA ILE A 139 -16.21 17.13 14.60
C ILE A 139 -14.94 16.65 15.32
N PRO A 140 -15.05 15.69 16.26
CA PRO A 140 -13.89 15.10 16.93
C PRO A 140 -12.80 14.66 15.93
N LYS A 141 -11.53 14.93 16.27
CA LYS A 141 -10.37 14.62 15.41
C LYS A 141 -10.36 13.14 15.01
N ASP A 142 -10.61 12.25 15.97
CA ASP A 142 -10.57 10.80 15.74
C ASP A 142 -11.66 10.32 14.79
N PHE A 143 -12.87 10.88 14.88
CA PHE A 143 -13.95 10.57 13.93
C PHE A 143 -13.60 11.01 12.51
N ARG A 144 -13.03 12.21 12.35
CA ARG A 144 -12.59 12.71 11.03
C ARG A 144 -11.50 11.83 10.43
N LYS A 145 -10.50 11.46 11.24
CA LYS A 145 -9.44 10.52 10.85
C LYS A 145 -10.02 9.19 10.40
N GLN A 146 -10.85 8.57 11.23
CA GLN A 146 -11.47 7.28 10.93
C GLN A 146 -12.29 7.33 9.63
N PHE A 147 -13.07 8.39 9.43
CA PHE A 147 -13.88 8.58 8.23
C PHE A 147 -13.02 8.77 6.97
N ILE A 148 -12.06 9.68 7.01
CA ILE A 148 -11.20 9.99 5.84
C ILE A 148 -10.35 8.77 5.48
N ILE A 149 -9.67 8.16 6.46
CA ILE A 149 -8.83 7.00 6.20
C ILE A 149 -9.68 5.83 5.74
N GLY A 150 -10.79 5.55 6.42
CA GLY A 150 -11.70 4.46 6.03
C GLY A 150 -12.29 4.62 4.63
N SER A 151 -12.80 5.81 4.30
CA SER A 151 -13.37 6.07 2.97
C SER A 151 -12.32 6.10 1.87
N PHE A 152 -11.10 6.56 2.15
CA PHE A 152 -10.01 6.53 1.17
C PHE A 152 -9.52 5.10 0.91
N VAL A 153 -9.41 4.26 1.95
CA VAL A 153 -9.12 2.82 1.78
C VAL A 153 -10.12 2.16 0.84
N GLU A 154 -11.42 2.40 1.05
CA GLU A 154 -12.46 1.83 0.16
C GLU A 154 -12.41 2.42 -1.25
N THR A 155 -12.05 3.71 -1.39
CA THR A 155 -11.85 4.35 -2.70
C THR A 155 -10.71 3.68 -3.48
N VAL A 156 -9.59 3.43 -2.80
CA VAL A 156 -8.43 2.74 -3.38
C VAL A 156 -8.78 1.31 -3.78
N LYS A 157 -9.46 0.56 -2.92
CA LYS A 157 -9.91 -0.80 -3.22
C LYS A 157 -10.82 -0.83 -4.45
N TRP A 158 -11.78 0.09 -4.53
CA TRP A 158 -12.62 0.22 -5.71
C TRP A 158 -11.80 0.52 -6.96
N TRP A 159 -10.86 1.44 -6.89
CA TRP A 159 -10.04 1.82 -8.04
C TRP A 159 -9.18 0.66 -8.56
N ILE A 160 -8.59 -0.13 -7.65
CA ILE A 160 -7.80 -1.32 -8.01
C ILE A 160 -8.70 -2.41 -8.61
N THR A 161 -9.84 -2.71 -7.98
CA THR A 161 -10.78 -3.73 -8.47
C THR A 161 -11.44 -3.34 -9.80
N ALA A 162 -11.58 -2.03 -10.07
CA ALA A 162 -12.01 -1.50 -11.37
C ALA A 162 -10.91 -1.57 -12.46
N GLY A 163 -9.70 -2.02 -12.11
CA GLY A 163 -8.59 -2.24 -13.02
C GLY A 163 -7.71 -1.00 -13.25
N LEU A 164 -7.66 -0.06 -12.29
CA LEU A 164 -6.78 1.13 -12.33
C LEU A 164 -6.96 1.97 -13.62
N LYS A 165 -8.19 2.06 -14.12
CA LYS A 165 -8.49 2.69 -15.42
C LYS A 165 -8.47 4.22 -15.39
N LEU A 166 -8.73 4.81 -14.23
CA LEU A 166 -8.75 6.26 -14.03
C LEU A 166 -7.37 6.75 -13.60
N ALA A 167 -7.00 7.95 -14.02
CA ALA A 167 -5.78 8.60 -13.51
C ALA A 167 -5.96 8.96 -12.02
N PRO A 168 -4.86 8.93 -11.22
CA PRO A 168 -4.86 9.34 -9.81
C PRO A 168 -5.64 10.63 -9.52
N GLU A 169 -5.43 11.67 -10.33
CA GLU A 169 -6.06 12.98 -10.18
C GLU A 169 -7.59 12.91 -10.28
N GLN A 170 -8.11 12.08 -11.19
CA GLN A 170 -9.56 11.92 -11.37
C GLN A 170 -10.19 11.21 -10.17
N VAL A 171 -9.50 10.21 -9.62
CA VAL A 171 -9.96 9.49 -8.43
C VAL A 171 -9.99 10.41 -7.22
N VAL A 172 -8.94 11.23 -7.04
CA VAL A 172 -8.89 12.24 -5.98
C VAL A 172 -9.97 13.30 -6.16
N GLU A 173 -10.23 13.76 -7.39
CA GLU A 173 -11.31 14.70 -7.69
C GLU A 173 -12.67 14.15 -7.25
N TYR A 174 -12.97 12.89 -7.61
CA TYR A 174 -14.22 12.24 -7.20
C TYR A 174 -14.33 12.12 -5.68
N TYR A 175 -13.26 11.65 -5.04
CA TYR A 175 -13.18 11.49 -3.59
C TYR A 175 -13.40 12.81 -2.84
N LEU A 176 -12.67 13.86 -3.22
CA LEU A 176 -12.76 15.18 -2.60
C LEU A 176 -14.09 15.87 -2.88
N THR A 177 -14.71 15.63 -4.04
CA THR A 177 -16.06 16.14 -4.35
C THR A 177 -17.09 15.55 -3.39
N LEU A 178 -17.01 14.25 -3.09
CA LEU A 178 -17.93 13.60 -2.15
C LEU A 178 -17.71 14.03 -0.70
N ILE A 179 -16.46 14.23 -0.29
CA ILE A 179 -16.13 14.63 1.08
C ILE A 179 -16.33 16.13 1.32
N GLY A 180 -16.01 16.97 0.33
CA GLY A 180 -16.20 18.42 0.38
C GLY A 180 -17.63 18.87 0.05
N GLY A 181 -18.42 18.03 -0.63
CA GLY A 181 -19.74 18.34 -1.18
C GLY A 181 -20.93 18.17 -0.23
N GLY A 182 -20.71 18.00 1.07
CA GLY A 182 -21.77 17.93 2.09
C GLY A 182 -22.36 19.29 2.51
N ALA A 183 -22.00 20.39 1.84
CA ALA A 183 -22.54 21.72 2.10
C ALA A 183 -22.89 22.42 0.78
N LYS A 184 -24.10 22.15 0.29
CA LYS A 184 -24.92 23.19 -0.34
C LYS A 184 -26.04 23.54 0.60
#